data_AF-A0A915BKA3-F1
#
_entry.id   AF-A0A915BKA3-F1
#
_cell.length_a   1.000
_cell.length_b   1.000
_cell.length_c   1.000
_cell.angle_alpha   90.00
_cell.angle_beta   90.00
_cell.angle_gamma   90.00
#
_symmetry.space_group_name_H-M   'P 1'
#
loop_
_entity.id
_entity.type
_entity.pdbx_description
1 polymer ?
#
loop_
_entity_poly.entity_id
_entity_poly.type
_entity_poly.pdbx_seq_one_letter_code
_entity_poly.pdbx_strand_id
1 'polypeptide(L)'
;ASLNDDAKLEQFARASLLEIIRLLSSGGSPTRSKGIELLSHFNRRIRGNTDIALPFDDLVAYLSSDSSQRNIIATNFAMVYLKMAVNRLNEDDRIRALPLLFNALRANMADKNVVDQIVLLTIGGWMRISQLNSEKWPNLKELIDAPIRAHILQFFT
;
A
#
# COMPACT_ATOMS: atom_id res chain seq x y z
N ALA A 1 12.88 -3.43 -22.95
CA ALA A 1 13.66 -3.40 -21.70
C ALA A 1 14.22 -4.80 -21.49
N SER A 2 15.48 -4.95 -21.12
CA SER A 2 16.05 -6.28 -20.84
C SER A 2 15.61 -6.75 -19.45
N LEU A 3 15.45 -8.07 -19.23
CA LEU A 3 15.10 -8.65 -17.92
C LEU A 3 16.03 -8.17 -16.78
N ASN A 4 17.28 -7.86 -17.12
CA ASN A 4 18.29 -7.37 -16.18
C ASN A 4 17.99 -5.95 -15.68
N ASP A 5 17.31 -5.12 -16.48
CA ASP A 5 16.96 -3.77 -16.06
C ASP A 5 15.74 -3.74 -15.14
N ASP A 6 14.82 -4.67 -15.32
CA ASP A 6 13.57 -4.72 -14.55
C ASP A 6 13.81 -5.30 -13.15
N ALA A 7 14.68 -6.32 -13.03
CA ALA A 7 15.14 -6.80 -11.72
C ALA A 7 15.87 -5.71 -10.91
N LYS A 8 16.73 -4.92 -11.55
CA LYS A 8 17.39 -3.77 -10.91
C LYS A 8 16.39 -2.68 -10.51
N LEU A 9 15.38 -2.44 -11.33
CA LEU A 9 14.33 -1.46 -11.02
C LEU A 9 13.49 -1.90 -9.84
N GLU A 10 13.15 -3.20 -9.76
CA GLU A 10 12.46 -3.76 -8.59
C GLU A 10 13.32 -3.63 -7.33
N GLN A 11 14.60 -4.00 -7.39
CA GLN A 11 15.52 -3.86 -6.27
C GLN A 11 15.62 -2.40 -5.81
N PHE A 12 15.71 -1.46 -6.75
CA PHE A 12 15.68 -0.03 -6.46
C PHE A 12 14.37 0.39 -5.78
N ALA A 13 13.22 -0.07 -6.29
CA ALA A 13 11.92 0.24 -5.71
C ALA A 13 11.85 -0.24 -4.26
N ARG A 14 12.28 -1.48 -4.00
CA ARG A 14 12.28 -2.08 -2.67
C ARG A 14 13.22 -1.35 -1.70
N ALA A 15 14.40 -0.97 -2.16
CA ALA A 15 15.40 -0.33 -1.29
C ALA A 15 15.13 1.16 -1.02
N SER A 16 14.54 1.88 -1.98
CA SER A 16 14.64 3.35 -2.00
C SER A 16 13.31 4.07 -2.09
N LEU A 17 12.21 3.43 -2.52
CA LEU A 17 10.97 4.14 -2.83
C LEU A 17 10.40 4.89 -1.61
N LEU A 18 10.32 4.24 -0.46
CA LEU A 18 9.79 4.87 0.75
C LEU A 18 10.68 6.02 1.23
N GLU A 19 12.00 5.88 1.10
CA GLU A 19 12.95 6.93 1.48
C GLU A 19 12.85 8.14 0.55
N ILE A 20 12.72 7.92 -0.76
CA ILE A 20 12.47 8.99 -1.74
C ILE A 20 11.19 9.75 -1.39
N ILE A 21 10.12 9.02 -1.04
CA ILE A 21 8.85 9.62 -0.59
C ILE A 21 9.06 10.48 0.67
N ARG A 22 9.82 10.01 1.65
CA ARG A 22 10.11 10.79 2.87
C ARG A 22 10.93 12.04 2.55
N LEU A 23 12.00 11.90 1.79
CA LEU A 23 12.91 13.00 1.43
C LEU A 23 12.23 14.11 0.63
N LEU A 24 11.38 13.77 -0.35
CA LEU A 24 10.68 14.80 -1.13
C LEU A 24 9.59 15.52 -0.31
N SER A 25 9.05 14.84 0.69
CA SER A 25 8.00 15.38 1.57
C SER A 25 8.53 16.30 2.66
N SER A 26 9.75 16.06 3.16
CA SER A 26 10.44 16.92 4.13
C SER A 26 11.37 17.95 3.50
N GLY A 27 11.79 17.75 2.25
CA GLY A 27 12.72 18.62 1.54
C GLY A 27 12.13 19.96 1.08
N GLY A 28 13.02 20.93 0.86
CA GLY A 28 12.70 22.21 0.20
C GLY A 28 12.32 22.06 -1.28
N SER A 29 11.89 23.15 -1.91
CA SER A 29 11.39 23.17 -3.29
C SER A 29 12.31 22.45 -4.30
N PRO A 30 13.65 22.67 -4.31
CA PRO A 30 14.54 22.00 -5.26
C PRO A 30 14.58 20.46 -5.10
N THR A 31 14.62 19.98 -3.85
CA THR A 31 14.63 18.54 -3.54
C THR A 31 13.30 17.91 -3.94
N ARG A 32 12.19 18.57 -3.62
CA ARG A 32 10.85 18.12 -3.98
C ARG A 32 10.68 17.98 -5.48
N SER A 33 11.10 18.98 -6.26
CA SER A 33 11.01 18.96 -7.72
C SER A 33 11.79 17.79 -8.33
N LYS A 34 13.03 17.57 -7.90
CA LYS A 34 13.84 16.42 -8.35
C LYS A 34 13.23 15.08 -7.95
N GLY A 35 12.69 14.98 -6.73
CA GLY A 35 11.99 13.77 -6.27
C GLY A 35 10.76 13.46 -7.11
N ILE A 36 9.94 14.46 -7.42
CA ILE A 36 8.76 14.29 -8.30
C ILE A 36 9.17 13.89 -9.71
N GLU A 37 10.21 14.49 -10.27
CA GLU A 37 10.76 14.12 -11.59
C GLU A 37 11.22 12.65 -11.60
N LEU A 38 12.00 12.25 -10.60
CA LEU A 38 12.45 10.87 -10.43
C LEU A 38 11.27 9.89 -10.33
N LEU A 39 10.27 10.21 -9.50
CA LEU A 39 9.07 9.39 -9.37
C LEU A 39 8.25 9.36 -10.67
N SER A 40 8.25 10.42 -11.47
CA SER A 40 7.60 10.44 -12.79
C SER A 40 8.24 9.46 -13.76
N HIS A 41 9.58 9.47 -13.84
CA HIS A 41 10.34 8.50 -14.66
C HIS A 41 10.13 7.07 -14.18
N PHE A 42 10.20 6.85 -12.86
CA PHE A 42 9.92 5.57 -12.24
C PHE A 42 8.51 5.07 -12.60
N ASN A 43 7.49 5.91 -12.40
CA ASN A 43 6.09 5.61 -12.71
C ASN A 43 5.88 5.24 -14.18
N ARG A 44 6.49 5.98 -15.11
CA ARG A 44 6.39 5.67 -16.54
C ARG A 44 6.89 4.27 -16.85
N ARG A 45 7.97 3.84 -16.19
CA ARG A 45 8.58 2.53 -16.42
C ARG A 45 7.77 1.40 -15.79
N ILE A 46 7.35 1.55 -14.54
CA ILE A 46 6.54 0.51 -13.86
C ILE A 46 5.10 0.42 -14.35
N ARG A 47 4.56 1.44 -15.03
CA ARG A 47 3.21 1.35 -15.66
C ARG A 47 3.19 0.39 -16.84
N GLY A 48 4.30 0.28 -17.56
CA GLY A 48 4.43 -0.63 -18.70
C GLY A 48 4.77 -2.07 -18.34
N ASN A 49 5.12 -2.34 -17.08
CA ASN A 49 5.45 -3.67 -16.58
C ASN A 49 4.89 -3.87 -15.16
N THR A 50 3.81 -4.63 -15.05
CA THR A 50 3.15 -4.96 -13.77
C THR A 50 3.86 -6.05 -12.98
N ASP A 51 4.81 -6.77 -13.57
CA ASP A 51 5.56 -7.84 -12.91
C ASP A 51 6.62 -7.30 -11.94
N ILE A 52 7.01 -6.03 -12.10
CA ILE A 52 7.90 -5.34 -11.17
C ILE A 52 7.17 -5.17 -9.85
N ALA A 53 7.58 -5.88 -8.80
CA ALA A 53 6.97 -5.72 -7.50
C ALA A 53 7.31 -4.36 -6.87
N LEU A 54 6.43 -3.89 -6.00
CA LEU A 54 6.61 -2.68 -5.20
C LEU A 54 6.72 -3.06 -3.71
N PRO A 55 7.35 -2.21 -2.87
CA PRO A 55 7.56 -2.51 -1.45
C PRO A 55 6.26 -2.44 -0.64
N PHE A 56 5.38 -3.42 -0.82
CA PHE A 56 4.08 -3.50 -0.15
C PHE A 56 4.23 -3.41 1.37
N ASP A 57 5.11 -4.23 1.97
CA ASP A 57 5.23 -4.31 3.43
C ASP A 57 5.73 -2.99 4.03
N ASP A 58 6.69 -2.31 3.38
CA ASP A 58 7.19 -1.00 3.86
C ASP A 58 6.14 0.11 3.73
N LEU A 59 5.36 0.10 2.64
CA LEU A 59 4.28 1.06 2.41
C LEU A 59 3.15 0.87 3.42
N VAL A 60 2.76 -0.37 3.71
CA VAL A 60 1.76 -0.67 4.74
C VAL A 60 2.29 -0.35 6.12
N ALA A 61 3.54 -0.67 6.43
CA ALA A 61 4.16 -0.32 7.71
C ALA A 61 4.17 1.20 7.93
N TYR A 62 4.51 1.97 6.89
CA TYR A 62 4.41 3.43 6.95
C TYR A 62 2.98 3.90 7.20
N LEU A 63 1.98 3.36 6.51
CA LEU A 63 0.57 3.72 6.73
C LEU A 63 0.00 3.20 8.07
N SER A 64 0.64 2.21 8.69
CA SER A 64 0.30 1.68 10.01
C SER A 64 0.96 2.44 11.16
N SER A 65 1.90 3.36 10.88
CA SER A 65 2.51 4.19 11.92
C SER A 65 1.50 5.19 12.52
N ASP A 66 1.90 5.92 13.56
CA ASP A 66 1.10 7.03 14.10
C ASP A 66 0.75 8.05 13.00
N SER A 67 -0.54 8.19 12.70
CA SER A 67 -1.05 9.09 11.67
C SER A 67 -0.82 10.56 11.99
N SER A 68 -0.73 10.92 13.28
CA SER A 68 -0.48 12.30 13.71
C SER A 68 0.94 12.78 13.41
N GLN A 69 1.88 11.85 13.22
CA GLN A 69 3.30 12.14 12.96
C GLN A 69 3.66 12.08 11.47
N ARG A 70 2.73 11.64 10.61
CA ARG A 70 3.00 11.49 9.17
C ARG A 70 2.88 12.80 8.42
N ASN A 71 3.78 12.99 7.45
CA ASN A 71 3.64 14.07 6.48
C ASN A 71 2.55 13.72 5.45
N ILE A 72 1.61 14.65 5.22
CA ILE A 72 0.47 14.47 4.32
C ILE A 72 0.91 14.13 2.87
N ILE A 73 1.96 14.79 2.37
CA ILE A 73 2.49 14.53 1.03
C ILE A 73 3.02 13.09 0.95
N ALA A 74 3.76 12.66 1.97
CA ALA A 74 4.30 11.30 2.02
C ALA A 74 3.18 10.27 2.14
N THR A 75 2.13 10.53 2.91
CA THR A 75 0.92 9.70 3.01
C THR A 75 0.24 9.53 1.66
N ASN A 76 0.07 10.61 0.89
CA ASN A 76 -0.56 10.54 -0.42
C ASN A 76 0.27 9.70 -1.41
N PHE A 77 1.59 9.90 -1.45
CA PHE A 77 2.45 9.07 -2.31
C PHE A 77 2.47 7.61 -1.86
N ALA A 78 2.59 7.35 -0.56
CA ALA A 78 2.57 5.99 -0.03
C ALA A 78 1.26 5.27 -0.39
N MET A 79 0.11 5.95 -0.30
CA MET A 79 -1.18 5.38 -0.71
C MET A 79 -1.24 5.05 -2.20
N VAL A 80 -0.74 5.93 -3.07
CA VAL A 80 -0.66 5.67 -4.52
C VAL A 80 0.16 4.43 -4.82
N TYR A 81 1.35 4.31 -4.23
CA TYR A 81 2.20 3.15 -4.45
C TYR A 81 1.67 1.88 -3.78
N LEU A 82 0.99 2.00 -2.64
CA LEU A 82 0.36 0.86 -1.99
C LEU A 82 -0.75 0.29 -2.87
N LYS A 83 -1.58 1.14 -3.48
CA LYS A 83 -2.59 0.72 -4.45
C LYS A 83 -1.98 -0.01 -5.64
N MET A 84 -0.87 0.50 -6.17
CA MET A 84 -0.14 -0.17 -7.24
C MET A 84 0.43 -1.52 -6.80
N ALA A 85 0.98 -1.60 -5.58
CA ALA A 85 1.53 -2.83 -5.02
C ALA A 85 0.45 -3.90 -4.83
N VAL A 86 -0.69 -3.55 -4.23
CA VAL A 86 -1.84 -4.45 -4.04
C VAL A 86 -2.37 -4.99 -5.36
N ASN A 87 -2.41 -4.16 -6.40
CA ASN A 87 -2.86 -4.60 -7.73
C ASN A 87 -1.93 -5.64 -8.37
N ARG A 88 -0.66 -5.71 -7.94
CA ARG A 88 0.36 -6.64 -8.46
C ARG A 88 0.49 -7.92 -7.64
N LEU A 89 -0.19 -8.02 -6.49
CA LEU A 89 -0.17 -9.23 -5.68
C LEU A 89 -0.89 -10.38 -6.39
N ASN A 90 -0.32 -11.58 -6.30
CA ASN A 90 -1.01 -12.82 -6.64
C ASN A 90 -2.12 -13.12 -5.62
N GLU A 91 -2.93 -14.15 -5.88
CA GLU A 91 -4.08 -14.48 -5.04
C GLU A 91 -3.70 -14.80 -3.59
N ASP A 92 -2.62 -15.55 -3.38
CA ASP A 92 -2.21 -15.97 -2.02
C ASP A 92 -1.63 -14.79 -1.23
N ASP A 93 -0.90 -13.89 -1.89
CA ASP A 93 -0.41 -12.65 -1.30
C ASP A 93 -1.54 -11.67 -0.95
N ARG A 94 -2.67 -11.69 -1.67
CA ARG A 94 -3.85 -10.88 -1.31
C ARG A 94 -4.47 -11.32 0.01
N ILE A 95 -4.40 -12.61 0.32
CA ILE A 95 -4.85 -13.15 1.62
C ILE A 95 -3.90 -12.67 2.71
N ARG A 96 -2.59 -12.82 2.49
CA ARG A 96 -1.54 -12.35 3.42
C ARG A 96 -1.62 -10.84 3.68
N ALA A 97 -2.03 -10.06 2.68
CA ALA A 97 -2.16 -8.61 2.77
C ALA A 97 -3.32 -8.16 3.70
N LEU A 98 -4.37 -8.95 3.88
CA LEU A 98 -5.58 -8.53 4.63
C LEU A 98 -5.27 -8.05 6.06
N PRO A 99 -4.61 -8.82 6.94
CA PRO A 99 -4.31 -8.36 8.29
C PRO A 99 -3.42 -7.10 8.31
N LEU A 100 -2.50 -7.00 7.35
CA LEU A 100 -1.59 -5.85 7.24
C LEU A 100 -2.36 -4.58 6.83
N LEU A 101 -3.28 -4.69 5.87
CA LEU A 101 -4.17 -3.61 5.48
C LEU A 101 -5.12 -3.21 6.63
N PHE A 102 -5.59 -4.14 7.45
CA PHE A 102 -6.39 -3.80 8.64
C PHE A 102 -5.59 -3.07 9.72
N ASN A 103 -4.30 -3.35 9.86
CA ASN A 103 -3.44 -2.55 10.74
C ASN A 103 -3.28 -1.11 10.23
N ALA A 104 -3.10 -0.94 8.92
CA ALA A 104 -3.11 0.40 8.32
C ALA A 104 -4.47 1.09 8.49
N LEU A 105 -5.58 0.37 8.31
CA LEU A 105 -6.93 0.88 8.50
C LEU A 105 -7.10 1.43 9.93
N ARG A 106 -6.72 0.64 10.94
CA ARG A 106 -6.76 1.05 12.36
C ARG A 106 -6.01 2.35 12.61
N ALA A 107 -4.80 2.48 12.08
CA ALA A 107 -3.97 3.66 12.29
C ALA A 107 -4.53 4.93 11.63
N ASN A 108 -5.45 4.79 10.68
CA ASN A 108 -6.02 5.89 9.89
C ASN A 108 -7.51 6.15 10.17
N MET A 109 -8.11 5.56 11.20
CA MET A 109 -9.54 5.67 11.50
C MET A 109 -10.07 7.11 11.62
N ALA A 110 -9.21 8.09 11.87
CA ALA A 110 -9.56 9.51 11.93
C ALA A 110 -9.69 10.19 10.55
N ASP A 111 -9.13 9.60 9.48
CA ASP A 111 -9.17 10.12 8.12
C ASP A 111 -10.03 9.21 7.22
N LYS A 112 -11.28 9.62 7.00
CA LYS A 112 -12.25 8.88 6.20
C LYS A 112 -11.74 8.61 4.77
N ASN A 113 -11.02 9.53 4.15
CA ASN A 113 -10.56 9.35 2.77
C ASN A 113 -9.46 8.29 2.68
N VAL A 114 -8.60 8.21 3.69
CA VAL A 114 -7.56 7.16 3.77
C VAL A 114 -8.20 5.82 4.13
N VAL A 115 -9.16 5.80 5.05
CA VAL A 115 -9.94 4.61 5.44
C VAL A 115 -10.65 4.01 4.23
N ASP A 116 -11.44 4.79 3.49
CA ASP A 116 -12.19 4.32 2.32
C ASP A 116 -11.24 3.72 1.27
N GLN A 117 -10.08 4.34 1.04
CA GLN A 117 -9.06 3.81 0.14
C GLN A 117 -8.50 2.47 0.63
N ILE A 118 -8.15 2.35 1.92
CA ILE A 118 -7.62 1.09 2.47
C ILE A 118 -8.68 -0.02 2.38
N VAL A 119 -9.95 0.27 2.67
CA VAL A 119 -11.03 -0.71 2.54
C VAL A 119 -11.15 -1.21 1.09
N LEU A 120 -11.09 -0.32 0.10
CA LEU A 120 -11.08 -0.70 -1.32
C LEU A 120 -9.91 -1.66 -1.66
N LEU A 121 -8.74 -1.47 -1.04
CA LEU A 121 -7.58 -2.35 -1.26
C LEU A 121 -7.78 -3.76 -0.71
N THR A 122 -8.72 -3.95 0.23
CA THR A 122 -9.00 -5.27 0.83
C THR A 122 -9.88 -6.17 -0.04
N ILE A 123 -10.59 -5.62 -1.04
CA ILE A 123 -11.57 -6.35 -1.87
C ILE A 123 -10.98 -7.64 -2.47
N GLY A 124 -9.78 -7.56 -3.03
CA GLY A 124 -9.10 -8.74 -3.61
C GLY A 124 -8.86 -9.86 -2.61
N GLY A 125 -8.55 -9.51 -1.35
CA GLY A 125 -8.40 -10.48 -0.28
C GLY A 125 -9.75 -11.10 0.10
N TRP A 126 -10.81 -10.29 0.23
CA TRP A 126 -12.15 -10.77 0.54
C TRP A 126 -12.70 -11.75 -0.50
N MET A 127 -12.54 -11.40 -1.79
CA MET A 127 -12.93 -12.28 -2.89
C MET A 127 -12.17 -13.60 -2.88
N ARG A 128 -10.90 -13.59 -2.47
CA ARG A 128 -10.10 -14.81 -2.41
C ARG A 128 -10.50 -15.68 -1.21
N ILE A 129 -10.67 -15.11 -0.02
CA ILE A 129 -11.04 -15.92 1.16
C ILE A 129 -12.44 -16.54 1.03
N SER A 130 -13.36 -15.89 0.29
CA SER A 130 -14.71 -16.45 0.05
C SER A 130 -14.70 -17.73 -0.80
N GLN A 131 -13.61 -17.98 -1.53
CA GLN A 131 -13.40 -19.19 -2.33
C GLN A 131 -12.65 -20.28 -1.56
N LEU A 132 -12.21 -20.01 -0.33
CA LEU A 132 -11.39 -20.91 0.48
C LEU A 132 -12.16 -21.41 1.70
N ASN A 133 -11.81 -22.62 2.14
CA ASN A 133 -12.23 -23.13 3.44
C ASN A 133 -11.72 -22.21 4.56
N SER A 134 -12.53 -22.06 5.62
CA SER A 134 -12.21 -21.21 6.78
C SER A 134 -10.87 -21.56 7.45
N GLU A 135 -10.43 -22.81 7.36
CA GLU A 135 -9.12 -23.27 7.85
C GLU A 135 -7.93 -22.60 7.16
N LYS A 136 -8.11 -22.10 5.93
CA LYS A 136 -7.07 -21.40 5.15
C LYS A 136 -7.15 -19.88 5.31
N TRP A 137 -8.09 -19.38 6.10
CA TRP A 137 -8.21 -17.95 6.30
C TRP A 137 -7.03 -17.41 7.12
N PRO A 138 -6.58 -16.18 6.84
CA PRO A 138 -5.56 -15.55 7.65
C PRO A 138 -6.14 -15.23 9.04
N ASN A 139 -5.27 -14.98 10.02
CA ASN A 139 -5.75 -14.50 11.31
C ASN A 139 -6.29 -13.07 11.14
N LEU A 140 -7.60 -12.90 11.32
CA LEU A 140 -8.31 -11.62 11.19
C LEU A 140 -8.72 -11.04 12.55
N LYS A 141 -7.86 -11.15 13.57
CA LYS A 141 -8.10 -10.60 14.93
C LYS A 141 -8.47 -9.11 14.92
N GLU A 142 -8.03 -8.37 13.91
CA GLU A 142 -8.34 -6.96 13.73
C GLU A 142 -9.85 -6.71 13.58
N LEU A 143 -10.64 -7.68 13.12
CA LEU A 143 -12.10 -7.59 13.00
C LEU A 143 -12.86 -7.67 14.34
N ILE A 144 -12.17 -8.02 15.42
CA ILE A 144 -12.74 -7.97 16.78
C ILE A 144 -13.05 -6.52 17.15
N ASP A 145 -12.20 -5.59 16.70
CA ASP A 145 -12.33 -4.15 16.86
C ASP A 145 -13.62 -3.64 16.19
N ALA A 146 -14.57 -3.14 16.99
CA ALA A 146 -15.89 -2.77 16.52
C ALA A 146 -15.87 -1.63 15.48
N PRO A 147 -15.12 -0.54 15.67
CA PRO A 147 -14.90 0.47 14.64
C PRO A 147 -14.42 -0.07 13.29
N ILE A 148 -13.43 -0.97 13.30
CA ILE A 148 -12.88 -1.58 12.07
C ILE A 148 -13.96 -2.43 11.39
N ARG A 149 -14.62 -3.30 12.16
CA ARG A 149 -15.68 -4.17 11.67
C ARG A 149 -16.83 -3.36 11.06
N ALA A 150 -17.24 -2.27 11.70
CA ALA A 150 -18.32 -1.42 11.21
C ALA A 150 -18.00 -0.80 9.83
N HIS A 151 -16.80 -0.27 9.63
CA HIS A 151 -16.40 0.31 8.34
C HIS A 151 -16.32 -0.73 7.23
N ILE A 152 -15.80 -1.91 7.53
CA ILE A 152 -15.75 -3.02 6.57
C ILE A 152 -17.16 -3.45 6.19
N LEU A 153 -18.05 -3.64 7.16
CA LEU A 153 -19.43 -4.06 6.88
C LEU A 153 -20.20 -3.01 6.08
N GLN A 154 -20.07 -1.72 6.41
CA GLN A 154 -20.70 -0.62 5.67
C GLN A 154 -20.29 -0.59 4.20
N PHE A 155 -19.08 -1.04 3.88
CA PHE A 155 -18.62 -1.10 2.49
C PHE A 155 -19.27 -2.24 1.69
N PHE A 156 -19.70 -3.31 2.36
CA PHE A 156 -20.29 -4.51 1.72
C PHE A 156 -21.83 -4.57 1.78
N THR A 157 -22.47 -3.61 2.44
CA THR A 157 -23.94 -3.43 2.47
C THR A 157 -24.39 -2.38 1.48
#